data_AF-A0A524E337-F1
#
_entry.id   AF-A0A524E337-F1
#
_cell.length_a   1.000
_cell.length_b   1.000
_cell.length_c   1.000
_cell.angle_alpha   90.00
_cell.angle_beta   90.00
_cell.angle_gamma   90.00
#
_symmetry.space_group_name_H-M   'P 1'
#
loop_
_entity.id
_entity.type
_entity.pdbx_description
1 polymer ?
#
loop_
_entity_poly.entity_id
_entity_poly.type
_entity_poly.pdbx_seq_one_letter_code
_entity_poly.pdbx_strand_id
1 'polypeptide(L)'
;MVILTVDKATYYLILYFMLAYFFSWIFWIPRLVVVSYPHQFQGINIISILSQLFILGGLGPLISAAIVIHLQEGKEGLKKWGAECVKWRVNYHWYLVVFLLPLSFFLLADLIFFLLGGVIGMNITDPLFIIIAFFYILFLGGGLEEPGWRGYAQPRMMGKLDVLKLGVTLGLIWSFWHLPLFFIPGSSQHGIFFPGYLIYTTGIALVIAWIYNNTRSVFLCILFHTMFNLSAGLFAPSLTDLTYGMILIIILYGLIVILFLFHDKETLIRSKNSSISNASFSEGD
;
A
#
# COMPACT_ATOMS: atom_id res chain seq x y z
N MET A 1 -6.41 -31.70 -22.73
CA MET A 1 -6.23 -30.24 -22.62
C MET A 1 -7.14 -29.74 -21.51
N VAL A 2 -6.64 -29.66 -20.27
CA VAL A 2 -7.44 -29.19 -19.14
C VAL A 2 -7.47 -27.66 -19.24
N ILE A 3 -8.54 -27.12 -19.81
CA ILE A 3 -8.83 -25.69 -19.67
C ILE A 3 -9.21 -25.50 -18.21
N LEU A 4 -8.27 -25.04 -17.38
CA LEU A 4 -8.56 -24.63 -16.01
C LEU A 4 -9.56 -23.47 -16.11
N THR A 5 -10.84 -23.77 -15.88
CA THR A 5 -11.89 -22.76 -15.77
C THR A 5 -11.67 -22.01 -14.45
N VAL A 6 -11.04 -20.84 -14.56
CA VAL A 6 -10.86 -19.93 -13.43
C VAL A 6 -12.25 -19.48 -12.96
N ASP A 7 -12.55 -19.63 -11.66
CA ASP A 7 -13.84 -19.18 -11.12
C ASP A 7 -14.01 -17.67 -11.29
N LYS A 8 -15.26 -17.21 -11.44
CA LYS A 8 -15.58 -15.81 -11.75
C LYS A 8 -14.93 -14.82 -10.76
N ALA A 9 -14.84 -15.17 -9.47
CA ALA A 9 -14.21 -14.30 -8.47
C ALA A 9 -12.68 -14.21 -8.66
N THR A 10 -12.02 -15.33 -8.94
CA THR A 10 -10.58 -15.32 -9.28
C THR A 10 -10.32 -14.55 -10.58
N TYR A 11 -11.18 -14.69 -11.59
CA TYR A 11 -11.05 -13.95 -12.85
C TYR A 11 -11.04 -12.43 -12.62
N TYR A 12 -12.01 -11.89 -11.86
CA TYR A 12 -12.06 -10.46 -11.59
C TYR A 12 -10.92 -9.98 -10.68
N LEU A 13 -10.41 -10.83 -9.80
CA LEU A 13 -9.24 -10.49 -9.00
C LEU A 13 -7.97 -10.40 -9.86
N ILE A 14 -7.78 -11.34 -10.79
CA ILE A 14 -6.67 -11.28 -11.76
C ILE A 14 -6.82 -10.04 -12.66
N LEU A 15 -8.02 -9.81 -13.21
CA LEU A 15 -8.31 -8.64 -14.03
C LEU A 15 -7.99 -7.34 -13.28
N TYR A 16 -8.35 -7.26 -12.01
CA TYR A 16 -8.00 -6.12 -11.16
C TYR A 16 -6.49 -5.88 -11.08
N PHE A 17 -5.70 -6.92 -10.81
CA PHE A 17 -4.24 -6.76 -10.73
C PHE A 17 -3.63 -6.36 -12.08
N MET A 18 -4.09 -6.96 -13.18
CA MET A 18 -3.63 -6.62 -14.52
C MET A 18 -3.93 -5.17 -14.88
N LEU A 19 -5.16 -4.70 -14.62
CA LEU A 19 -5.54 -3.32 -14.86
C LEU A 19 -4.81 -2.34 -13.94
N ALA A 20 -4.57 -2.70 -12.67
CA ALA A 20 -3.83 -1.86 -11.74
C ALA A 20 -2.40 -1.60 -12.25
N TYR A 21 -1.72 -2.66 -12.72
CA TYR A 21 -0.40 -2.54 -13.35
C TYR A 21 -0.47 -1.73 -14.64
N PHE A 22 -1.40 -2.06 -15.53
CA PHE A 22 -1.56 -1.39 -16.82
C PHE A 22 -1.74 0.13 -16.65
N PHE A 23 -2.70 0.56 -15.84
CA PHE A 23 -2.98 1.98 -15.61
C PHE A 23 -1.85 2.70 -14.88
N SER A 24 -1.03 2.01 -14.09
CA SER A 24 0.08 2.67 -13.41
C SER A 24 1.27 2.83 -14.34
N TRP A 25 1.61 1.76 -15.05
CA TRP A 25 2.79 1.69 -15.90
C TRP A 25 2.61 2.50 -17.19
N ILE A 26 1.38 2.69 -17.69
CA ILE A 26 1.11 3.58 -18.81
C ILE A 26 1.43 5.04 -18.51
N PHE A 27 1.49 5.47 -17.24
CA PHE A 27 1.93 6.82 -16.87
C PHE A 27 3.40 6.84 -16.40
N TRP A 28 3.84 5.85 -15.62
CA TRP A 28 5.20 5.83 -15.11
C TRP A 28 6.27 5.49 -16.17
N ILE A 29 5.98 4.64 -17.16
CA ILE A 29 6.94 4.33 -18.23
C ILE A 29 7.18 5.55 -19.13
N PRO A 30 6.18 6.30 -19.60
CA PRO A 30 6.44 7.55 -20.31
C PRO A 30 7.25 8.55 -19.48
N ARG A 31 6.96 8.68 -18.18
CA ARG A 31 7.78 9.51 -17.28
C ARG A 31 9.24 9.05 -17.26
N LEU A 32 9.48 7.74 -17.16
CA LEU A 32 10.83 7.15 -17.24
C LEU A 32 11.53 7.55 -18.54
N VAL A 33 10.86 7.42 -19.68
CA VAL A 33 11.43 7.79 -20.99
C VAL A 33 11.78 9.28 -21.05
N VAL A 34 10.87 10.16 -20.62
CA VAL A 34 11.11 11.61 -20.66
C VAL A 34 12.28 12.01 -19.77
N VAL A 35 12.39 11.46 -18.56
CA VAL A 35 13.52 11.75 -17.64
C VAL A 35 14.83 11.17 -18.14
N SER A 36 14.79 10.03 -18.85
CA SER A 36 16.00 9.37 -19.38
C SER A 36 16.57 10.07 -20.63
N TYR A 37 15.74 10.79 -21.38
CA TYR A 37 16.14 11.46 -22.63
C TYR A 37 15.77 12.96 -22.64
N PRO A 38 16.24 13.77 -21.66
CA PRO A 38 15.76 15.13 -21.45
C PRO A 38 16.02 16.06 -22.65
N HIS A 39 17.09 15.83 -23.40
CA HIS A 39 17.44 16.61 -24.60
C HIS A 39 16.43 16.47 -25.74
N GLN A 40 15.68 15.37 -25.81
CA GLN A 40 14.70 15.13 -26.86
C GLN A 40 13.36 15.86 -26.61
N PHE A 41 13.14 16.36 -25.39
CA PHE A 41 11.87 16.96 -24.98
C PHE A 41 11.98 18.45 -24.61
N GLN A 42 13.09 19.10 -24.95
CA GLN A 42 13.33 20.53 -24.66
C GLN A 42 12.21 21.42 -25.26
N GLY A 43 11.66 22.33 -24.45
CA GLY A 43 10.60 23.28 -24.86
C GLY A 43 9.18 22.95 -24.41
N ILE A 44 8.95 21.73 -23.91
CA ILE A 44 7.70 21.37 -23.22
C ILE A 44 7.84 21.77 -21.74
N ASN A 45 6.77 22.20 -21.06
CA ASN A 45 6.77 22.39 -19.60
C ASN A 45 6.86 21.01 -18.90
N ILE A 46 8.04 20.42 -18.98
CA ILE A 46 8.38 19.06 -18.59
C ILE A 46 8.09 18.85 -17.10
N ILE A 47 8.36 19.84 -16.26
CA ILE A 47 8.23 19.70 -14.80
C ILE A 47 6.76 19.50 -14.38
N SER A 48 5.81 20.22 -15.00
CA SER A 48 4.38 20.04 -14.69
C SER A 48 3.82 18.72 -15.23
N ILE A 49 4.24 18.30 -16.43
CA ILE A 49 3.81 17.02 -17.00
C ILE A 49 4.39 15.84 -16.21
N LEU A 50 5.65 15.90 -15.78
CA LEU A 50 6.30 14.80 -15.06
C LEU A 50 5.78 14.59 -13.63
N SER A 51 5.37 15.66 -12.96
CA SER A 51 4.72 15.57 -11.64
C SER A 51 3.31 14.99 -11.75
N GLN A 52 2.55 15.38 -12.79
CA GLN A 52 1.23 14.81 -13.09
C GLN A 52 1.32 13.31 -13.42
N LEU A 53 2.27 12.89 -14.28
CA LEU A 53 2.45 11.48 -14.63
C LEU A 53 2.79 10.58 -13.44
N PHE A 54 3.51 11.11 -12.44
CA PHE A 54 3.79 10.36 -11.21
C PHE A 54 2.51 10.07 -10.42
N ILE A 55 1.72 11.12 -10.12
CA ILE A 55 0.46 11.01 -9.38
C ILE A 55 -0.54 10.13 -10.13
N LEU A 56 -0.64 10.31 -11.45
CA LEU A 56 -1.55 9.53 -12.29
C LEU A 56 -1.22 8.03 -12.27
N GLY A 57 0.06 7.67 -12.22
CA GLY A 57 0.42 6.25 -12.08
C GLY A 57 -0.01 5.67 -10.72
N GLY A 58 -0.03 6.46 -9.65
CA GLY A 58 -0.57 6.03 -8.36
C GLY A 58 -2.07 5.70 -8.36
N LEU A 59 -2.83 6.17 -9.36
CA LEU A 59 -4.27 5.90 -9.48
C LEU A 59 -4.63 4.50 -9.98
N GLY A 60 -3.66 3.73 -10.49
CA GLY A 60 -3.96 2.45 -11.13
C GLY A 60 -4.78 1.48 -10.26
N PRO A 61 -4.43 1.25 -8.98
CA PRO A 61 -5.24 0.43 -8.07
C PRO A 61 -6.66 0.96 -7.85
N LEU A 62 -6.82 2.27 -7.65
CA LEU A 62 -8.13 2.93 -7.47
C LEU A 62 -9.02 2.76 -8.71
N ILE A 63 -8.49 3.11 -9.90
CA ILE A 63 -9.22 3.03 -11.17
C ILE A 63 -9.58 1.59 -11.49
N SER A 64 -8.63 0.66 -11.29
CA SER A 64 -8.85 -0.76 -11.50
C SER A 64 -9.99 -1.29 -10.60
N ALA A 65 -9.98 -0.96 -9.31
CA ALA A 65 -11.05 -1.33 -8.40
C ALA A 65 -12.39 -0.77 -8.87
N ALA A 66 -12.45 0.51 -9.23
CA ALA A 66 -13.68 1.13 -9.72
C ALA A 66 -14.23 0.44 -10.98
N ILE A 67 -13.39 0.18 -11.98
CA ILE A 67 -13.79 -0.51 -13.21
C ILE A 67 -14.34 -1.90 -12.88
N VAL A 68 -13.59 -2.68 -12.11
CA VAL A 68 -13.93 -4.09 -11.87
C VAL A 68 -15.14 -4.23 -10.94
N ILE A 69 -15.33 -3.32 -9.98
CA ILE A 69 -16.56 -3.25 -9.18
C ILE A 69 -17.74 -2.88 -10.06
N HIS A 70 -17.59 -1.87 -10.92
CA HIS A 70 -18.67 -1.45 -11.81
C HIS A 70 -19.12 -2.58 -12.75
N LEU A 71 -18.17 -3.36 -13.27
CA LEU A 71 -18.45 -4.52 -14.13
C LEU A 71 -19.20 -5.65 -13.39
N GLN A 72 -18.99 -5.79 -12.07
CA GLN A 72 -19.60 -6.85 -11.27
C GLN A 72 -20.95 -6.44 -10.65
N GLU A 73 -21.01 -5.22 -10.14
CA GLU A 73 -22.04 -4.75 -9.19
C GLU A 73 -22.65 -3.40 -9.62
N GLY A 74 -22.25 -2.85 -10.77
CA GLY A 74 -22.78 -1.61 -11.31
C GLY A 74 -22.50 -0.37 -10.45
N LYS A 75 -23.38 0.63 -10.54
CA LYS A 75 -23.25 1.89 -9.78
C LYS A 75 -23.47 1.71 -8.28
N GLU A 76 -24.31 0.77 -7.87
CA GLU A 76 -24.59 0.51 -6.45
C GLU A 76 -23.37 -0.12 -5.75
N GLY A 77 -22.64 -1.02 -6.43
CA GLY A 77 -21.37 -1.54 -5.93
C GLY A 77 -20.33 -0.45 -5.69
N LEU A 78 -20.21 0.51 -6.61
CA LEU A 78 -19.31 1.66 -6.46
C LEU A 78 -19.66 2.53 -5.24
N LYS A 79 -20.95 2.83 -5.04
CA LYS A 79 -21.40 3.60 -3.87
C LYS A 79 -21.07 2.88 -2.57
N LYS A 80 -21.33 1.56 -2.52
CA LYS A 80 -21.02 0.73 -1.36
C LYS A 80 -19.52 0.72 -1.05
N TRP A 81 -18.69 0.48 -2.06
CA TRP A 81 -17.23 0.50 -1.91
C TRP A 81 -16.70 1.86 -1.45
N GLY A 82 -17.21 2.96 -2.03
CA GLY A 82 -16.85 4.30 -1.58
C GLY A 82 -17.22 4.55 -0.11
N ALA A 83 -18.40 4.11 0.32
CA ALA A 83 -18.83 4.21 1.72
C ALA A 83 -17.95 3.37 2.67
N GLU A 84 -17.56 2.17 2.25
CA GLU A 84 -16.62 1.32 3.01
C GLU A 84 -15.23 1.95 3.11
N CYS A 85 -14.79 2.67 2.06
CA CYS A 85 -13.49 3.33 2.06
C CYS A 85 -13.38 4.45 3.11
N VAL A 86 -14.50 5.13 3.41
CA VAL A 86 -14.55 6.27 4.35
C VAL A 86 -15.03 5.87 5.76
N LYS A 87 -15.06 4.56 6.07
CA LYS A 87 -15.46 4.07 7.39
C LYS A 87 -14.45 4.45 8.47
N TRP A 88 -14.70 5.55 9.16
CA TRP A 88 -13.85 6.10 10.23
C TRP A 88 -14.32 5.72 11.64
N ARG A 89 -15.55 5.24 11.84
CA ARG A 89 -16.01 4.85 13.19
C ARG A 89 -15.38 3.52 13.61
N VAL A 90 -14.20 3.60 14.22
CA VAL A 90 -13.40 2.48 14.75
C VAL A 90 -12.94 2.83 16.16
N ASN A 91 -12.66 1.82 16.98
CA ASN A 91 -12.17 2.02 18.35
C ASN A 91 -10.89 2.87 18.37
N TYR A 92 -10.83 3.85 19.27
CA TYR A 92 -9.78 4.88 19.33
C TYR A 92 -8.36 4.31 19.51
N HIS A 93 -8.18 3.12 20.11
CA HIS A 93 -6.85 2.53 20.25
C HIS A 93 -6.20 2.25 18.89
N TRP A 94 -6.99 1.95 17.84
CA TRP A 94 -6.45 1.78 16.49
C TRP A 94 -5.93 3.09 15.89
N TYR A 95 -6.50 4.23 16.27
CA TYR A 95 -5.93 5.52 15.90
C TYR A 95 -4.55 5.72 16.54
N LEU A 96 -4.40 5.38 17.82
CA LEU A 96 -3.09 5.40 18.47
C LEU A 96 -2.10 4.48 17.76
N VAL A 97 -2.52 3.28 17.37
CA VAL A 97 -1.67 2.35 16.61
C VAL A 97 -1.23 2.98 15.28
N VAL A 98 -2.15 3.50 14.45
CA VAL A 98 -1.77 3.98 13.11
C VAL A 98 -0.92 5.25 13.12
N PHE A 99 -1.02 6.08 14.17
CA PHE A 99 -0.18 7.27 14.32
C PHE A 99 1.16 6.96 15.00
N LEU A 100 1.15 6.23 16.11
CA LEU A 100 2.34 6.03 16.93
C LEU A 100 3.23 4.91 16.41
N LEU A 101 2.67 3.84 15.81
CA LEU A 101 3.48 2.71 15.38
C LEU A 101 4.52 3.10 14.30
N PRO A 102 4.16 3.82 13.22
CA PRO A 102 5.16 4.23 12.23
C PRO A 102 6.18 5.21 12.80
N LEU A 103 5.74 6.17 13.61
CA LEU A 103 6.62 7.14 14.25
C LEU A 103 7.67 6.45 15.15
N SER A 104 7.20 5.55 16.02
CA SER A 104 8.07 4.78 16.92
C SER A 104 9.05 3.90 16.15
N PHE A 105 8.59 3.31 15.05
CA PHE A 105 9.40 2.45 14.18
C PHE A 105 10.61 3.19 13.59
N PHE A 106 10.39 4.37 13.01
CA PHE A 106 11.48 5.15 12.42
C PHE A 106 12.38 5.79 13.49
N LEU A 107 11.82 6.30 14.60
CA LEU A 107 12.64 6.83 15.69
C LEU A 107 13.56 5.77 16.32
N LEU A 108 13.07 4.53 16.45
CA LEU A 108 13.90 3.41 16.92
C LEU A 108 14.99 3.04 15.91
N ALA A 109 14.67 3.06 14.60
CA ALA A 109 15.64 2.81 13.55
C ALA A 109 16.76 3.86 13.55
N ASP A 110 16.40 5.13 13.65
CA ASP A 110 17.35 6.25 13.77
C ASP A 110 18.23 6.12 15.00
N LEU A 111 17.64 5.80 16.17
CA LEU A 111 18.39 5.60 17.39
C LEU A 111 19.43 4.48 17.23
N ILE A 112 19.03 3.33 16.68
CA ILE A 112 19.96 2.21 16.46
C ILE A 112 21.05 2.60 15.44
N PHE A 113 20.68 3.29 14.36
CA PHE A 113 21.64 3.75 13.36
C PHE A 113 22.66 4.73 13.94
N PHE A 114 22.21 5.68 14.75
CA PHE A 114 23.07 6.62 15.47
C PHE A 114 24.03 5.90 16.42
N LEU A 115 23.54 4.92 17.19
CA LEU A 115 24.37 4.12 18.09
C LEU A 115 25.43 3.29 17.34
N LEU A 116 25.21 2.97 16.07
CA LEU A 116 26.18 2.31 15.19
C LEU A 116 27.13 3.30 14.49
N GLY A 117 27.10 4.58 14.86
CA GLY A 117 27.96 5.64 14.30
C GLY A 117 27.37 6.36 13.07
N GLY A 118 26.10 6.09 12.73
CA GLY A 118 25.38 6.81 11.69
C GLY A 118 25.05 8.24 12.07
N VAL A 119 24.86 9.09 11.08
CA VAL A 119 24.38 10.47 11.27
C VAL A 119 22.86 10.47 11.12
N ILE A 120 22.17 11.03 12.12
CA ILE A 120 20.72 11.19 12.10
C ILE A 120 20.34 12.66 12.10
N GLY A 121 19.13 12.94 11.65
CA GLY A 121 18.56 14.27 11.66
C GLY A 121 17.13 14.24 11.14
N MET A 122 16.35 15.25 11.53
CA MET A 122 15.03 15.42 10.96
C MET A 122 15.18 16.15 9.61
N ASN A 123 14.76 15.51 8.52
CA ASN A 123 14.90 16.06 7.16
C ASN A 123 14.01 17.27 6.92
N ILE A 124 12.85 17.33 7.60
CA ILE A 124 11.83 18.35 7.45
C ILE A 124 11.42 18.81 8.85
N THR A 125 11.65 20.09 9.17
CA THR A 125 11.34 20.64 10.50
C THR A 125 10.24 21.71 10.49
N ASP A 126 9.86 22.24 9.31
CA ASP A 126 8.80 23.24 9.20
C ASP A 126 7.41 22.63 9.48
N PRO A 127 6.72 23.04 10.54
CA PRO A 127 5.40 22.50 10.88
C PRO A 127 4.36 22.66 9.77
N LEU A 128 4.40 23.78 9.02
CA LEU A 128 3.44 24.00 7.93
C LEU A 128 3.66 22.99 6.80
N PHE A 129 4.92 22.78 6.42
CA PHE A 129 5.27 21.77 5.43
C PHE A 129 4.88 20.35 5.87
N ILE A 130 5.06 19.99 7.14
CA ILE A 130 4.65 18.68 7.68
C ILE A 130 3.13 18.48 7.53
N ILE A 131 2.32 19.50 7.84
CA ILE A 131 0.86 19.45 7.67
C ILE A 131 0.49 19.30 6.19
N ILE A 132 1.13 20.07 5.31
CA ILE A 132 0.90 19.97 3.86
C ILE A 132 1.28 18.58 3.35
N ALA A 133 2.45 18.05 3.75
CA ALA A 133 2.91 16.73 3.38
C ALA A 133 1.96 15.62 3.88
N PHE A 134 1.45 15.74 5.10
CA PHE A 134 0.46 14.81 5.64
C PHE A 134 -0.77 14.71 4.73
N PHE A 135 -1.40 15.84 4.40
CA PHE A 135 -2.59 15.83 3.54
C PHE A 135 -2.27 15.45 2.10
N TYR A 136 -1.12 15.86 1.57
CA TYR A 136 -0.65 15.44 0.26
C TYR A 136 -0.55 13.91 0.18
N ILE A 137 0.12 13.28 1.13
CA ILE A 137 0.29 11.81 1.18
C ILE A 137 -1.06 11.13 1.47
N LEU A 138 -1.91 11.72 2.32
CA LEU A 138 -3.25 11.21 2.63
C LEU A 138 -4.10 11.06 1.38
N PHE A 139 -4.12 12.08 0.52
CA PHE A 139 -4.98 12.08 -0.66
C PHE A 139 -4.32 11.52 -1.91
N LEU A 140 -3.01 11.72 -2.09
CA LEU A 140 -2.28 11.42 -3.33
C LEU A 140 -1.25 10.29 -3.18
N GLY A 141 -1.02 9.80 -1.96
CA GLY A 141 -0.26 8.57 -1.70
C GLY A 141 -1.22 7.43 -1.32
N GLY A 142 -1.26 7.08 -0.03
CA GLY A 142 -2.08 5.98 0.48
C GLY A 142 -3.56 6.07 0.10
N GLY A 143 -4.12 7.28 -0.02
CA GLY A 143 -5.51 7.49 -0.45
C GLY A 143 -5.83 7.02 -1.87
N LEU A 144 -4.84 6.96 -2.77
CA LEU A 144 -5.02 6.44 -4.14
C LEU A 144 -4.78 4.92 -4.21
N GLU A 145 -4.01 4.38 -3.29
CA GLU A 145 -3.58 2.99 -3.34
C GLU A 145 -4.48 2.06 -2.52
N GLU A 146 -4.73 2.43 -1.27
CA GLU A 146 -5.41 1.58 -0.28
C GLU A 146 -6.88 1.27 -0.63
N PRO A 147 -7.67 2.15 -1.27
CA PRO A 147 -9.00 1.77 -1.76
C PRO A 147 -8.97 0.58 -2.73
N GLY A 148 -7.91 0.44 -3.53
CA GLY A 148 -7.70 -0.73 -4.38
C GLY A 148 -7.20 -1.93 -3.58
N TRP A 149 -6.06 -1.77 -2.89
CA TRP A 149 -5.41 -2.89 -2.19
C TRP A 149 -6.25 -3.44 -1.04
N ARG A 150 -6.77 -2.56 -0.18
CA ARG A 150 -7.50 -2.91 1.05
C ARG A 150 -9.01 -2.82 0.85
N GLY A 151 -9.49 -1.92 -0.01
CA GLY A 151 -10.92 -1.80 -0.30
C GLY A 151 -11.45 -2.81 -1.33
N TYR A 152 -10.63 -3.31 -2.26
CA TYR A 152 -11.07 -4.28 -3.27
C TYR A 152 -10.39 -5.64 -3.16
N ALA A 153 -9.06 -5.70 -3.20
CA ALA A 153 -8.31 -6.95 -3.34
C ALA A 153 -8.31 -7.78 -2.05
N GLN A 154 -7.94 -7.17 -0.91
CA GLN A 154 -7.85 -7.86 0.37
C GLN A 154 -9.15 -8.59 0.76
N PRO A 155 -10.36 -7.97 0.75
CA PRO A 155 -11.61 -8.67 1.09
C PRO A 155 -11.87 -9.92 0.25
N ARG A 156 -11.54 -9.87 -1.05
CA ARG A 156 -11.71 -10.98 -1.99
C ARG A 156 -10.68 -12.10 -1.77
N MET A 157 -9.47 -11.75 -1.33
CA MET A 157 -8.40 -12.72 -1.02
C MET A 157 -8.62 -13.41 0.32
N MET A 158 -9.25 -12.75 1.31
CA MET A 158 -9.49 -13.29 2.64
C MET A 158 -10.40 -14.52 2.68
N GLY A 159 -11.25 -14.71 1.66
CA GLY A 159 -12.04 -15.94 1.52
C GLY A 159 -11.20 -17.18 1.17
N LYS A 160 -9.95 -16.97 0.72
CA LYS A 160 -9.07 -18.03 0.18
C LYS A 160 -7.74 -18.16 0.93
N LEU A 161 -7.28 -17.10 1.60
CA LEU A 161 -5.98 -17.02 2.25
C LEU A 161 -6.10 -16.57 3.72
N ASP A 162 -5.25 -17.11 4.57
CA ASP A 162 -4.99 -16.54 5.90
C ASP A 162 -4.26 -15.18 5.79
N VAL A 163 -4.20 -14.40 6.88
CA VAL A 163 -3.65 -13.04 6.86
C VAL A 163 -2.18 -13.02 6.47
N LEU A 164 -1.40 -14.04 6.86
CA LEU A 164 0.02 -14.13 6.53
C LEU A 164 0.20 -14.32 5.01
N LYS A 165 -0.45 -15.33 4.43
CA LYS A 165 -0.39 -15.58 2.98
C LYS A 165 -0.92 -14.39 2.20
N LEU A 166 -2.04 -13.81 2.65
CA LEU A 166 -2.63 -12.64 2.01
C LEU A 166 -1.66 -11.46 2.01
N GLY A 167 -1.09 -11.12 3.17
CA GLY A 167 -0.17 -10.00 3.31
C GLY A 167 1.12 -10.21 2.53
N VAL A 168 1.66 -11.43 2.51
CA VAL A 168 2.82 -11.78 1.67
C VAL A 168 2.48 -11.64 0.18
N THR A 169 1.36 -12.22 -0.28
CA THR A 169 0.96 -12.13 -1.68
C THR A 169 0.72 -10.68 -2.11
N LEU A 170 -0.03 -9.90 -1.34
CA LEU A 170 -0.22 -8.47 -1.65
C LEU A 170 1.07 -7.68 -1.56
N GLY A 171 1.94 -7.99 -0.60
CA GLY A 171 3.26 -7.36 -0.46
C GLY A 171 4.15 -7.56 -1.68
N LEU A 172 4.19 -8.78 -2.22
CA LEU A 172 4.91 -9.08 -3.46
C LEU A 172 4.30 -8.34 -4.64
N ILE A 173 2.99 -8.43 -4.84
CA ILE A 173 2.28 -7.73 -5.92
C ILE A 173 2.53 -6.22 -5.84
N TRP A 174 2.48 -5.64 -4.64
CA TRP A 174 2.69 -4.22 -4.43
C TRP A 174 4.15 -3.82 -4.65
N SER A 175 5.11 -4.66 -4.27
CA SER A 175 6.55 -4.42 -4.52
C SER A 175 6.86 -4.37 -6.01
N PHE A 176 6.37 -5.34 -6.78
CA PHE A 176 6.57 -5.38 -8.23
C PHE A 176 5.79 -4.30 -8.97
N TRP A 177 4.68 -3.83 -8.42
CA TRP A 177 3.92 -2.72 -8.98
C TRP A 177 4.77 -1.44 -9.06
N HIS A 178 5.60 -1.18 -8.04
CA HIS A 178 6.53 -0.05 -7.98
C HIS A 178 7.75 -0.17 -8.91
N LEU A 179 7.94 -1.30 -9.61
CA LEU A 179 9.19 -1.58 -10.34
C LEU A 179 9.63 -0.46 -11.30
N PRO A 180 8.75 0.20 -12.09
CA PRO A 180 9.18 1.30 -12.95
C PRO A 180 9.84 2.45 -12.19
N LEU A 181 9.41 2.73 -10.96
CA LEU A 181 9.90 3.88 -10.19
C LEU A 181 11.38 3.75 -9.83
N PHE A 182 11.90 2.54 -9.66
CA PHE A 182 13.34 2.30 -9.40
C PHE A 182 14.23 2.87 -10.50
N PHE A 183 13.72 2.93 -11.73
CA PHE A 183 14.46 3.41 -12.88
C PHE A 183 14.29 4.91 -13.11
N ILE A 184 13.40 5.61 -12.39
CA ILE A 184 13.15 7.04 -12.61
C ILE A 184 13.93 7.90 -11.61
N PRO A 185 14.95 8.66 -12.05
CA PRO A 185 15.65 9.61 -11.20
C PRO A 185 14.69 10.55 -10.46
N GLY A 186 14.94 10.74 -9.16
CA GLY A 186 14.13 11.58 -8.27
C GLY A 186 12.83 10.94 -7.77
N SER A 187 12.55 9.66 -8.07
CA SER A 187 11.53 8.90 -7.33
C SER A 187 12.08 8.47 -5.96
N SER A 188 11.19 8.16 -5.00
CA SER A 188 11.57 7.62 -3.69
C SER A 188 12.25 6.25 -3.76
N GLN A 189 12.01 5.48 -4.82
CA GLN A 189 12.54 4.13 -5.01
C GLN A 189 13.89 4.12 -5.73
N HIS A 190 14.25 5.23 -6.39
CA HIS A 190 15.47 5.29 -7.18
C HIS A 190 16.72 5.07 -6.32
N GLY A 191 17.56 4.12 -6.72
CA GLY A 191 18.78 3.75 -6.00
C GLY A 191 18.59 2.84 -4.79
N ILE A 192 17.36 2.47 -4.42
CA ILE A 192 17.12 1.47 -3.36
C ILE A 192 17.43 0.06 -3.89
N PHE A 193 18.05 -0.78 -3.05
CA PHE A 193 18.28 -2.19 -3.36
C PHE A 193 16.95 -2.97 -3.41
N PHE A 194 16.51 -3.35 -4.61
CA PHE A 194 15.18 -3.94 -4.85
C PHE A 194 14.86 -5.17 -3.99
N PRO A 195 15.75 -6.18 -3.81
CA PRO A 195 15.45 -7.30 -2.91
C PRO A 195 15.19 -6.87 -1.47
N GLY A 196 15.93 -5.88 -0.96
CA GLY A 196 15.69 -5.28 0.36
C GLY A 196 14.34 -4.57 0.41
N TYR A 197 14.01 -3.79 -0.63
CA TYR A 197 12.70 -3.15 -0.75
C TYR A 197 11.55 -4.14 -0.80
N LEU A 198 11.71 -5.26 -1.50
CA LEU A 198 10.69 -6.31 -1.61
C LEU A 198 10.39 -6.91 -0.24
N ILE A 199 11.43 -7.22 0.55
CA ILE A 199 11.28 -7.71 1.93
C ILE A 199 10.60 -6.64 2.79
N TYR A 200 11.11 -5.42 2.76
CA TYR A 200 10.57 -4.29 3.53
C TYR A 200 9.10 -4.00 3.23
N THR A 201 8.75 -3.83 1.96
CA THR A 201 7.39 -3.53 1.48
C THR A 201 6.42 -4.67 1.77
N THR A 202 6.90 -5.92 1.72
CA THR A 202 6.10 -7.08 2.13
C THR A 202 5.77 -7.04 3.63
N GLY A 203 6.73 -6.68 4.48
CA GLY A 203 6.48 -6.48 5.90
C GLY A 203 5.44 -5.38 6.18
N ILE A 204 5.54 -4.25 5.47
CA ILE A 204 4.54 -3.16 5.57
C ILE A 204 3.17 -3.65 5.14
N ALA A 205 3.09 -4.39 4.03
CA ALA A 205 1.84 -4.91 3.53
C ALA A 205 1.14 -5.85 4.51
N LEU A 206 1.93 -6.66 5.24
CA LEU A 206 1.45 -7.51 6.34
C LEU A 206 0.87 -6.69 7.50
N VAL A 207 1.55 -5.63 7.94
CA VAL A 207 1.06 -4.76 9.03
C VAL A 207 -0.26 -4.08 8.63
N ILE A 208 -0.35 -3.54 7.41
CA ILE A 208 -1.60 -2.94 6.93
C ILE A 208 -2.70 -4.02 6.79
N ALA A 209 -2.36 -5.22 6.32
CA ALA A 209 -3.31 -6.32 6.23
C ALA A 209 -3.86 -6.70 7.61
N TRP A 210 -3.01 -6.72 8.64
CA TRP A 210 -3.41 -6.92 10.04
C TRP A 210 -4.32 -5.79 10.56
N ILE A 211 -4.00 -4.52 10.28
CA ILE A 211 -4.87 -3.38 10.62
C ILE A 211 -6.25 -3.55 9.97
N TYR A 212 -6.30 -3.85 8.67
CA TYR A 212 -7.57 -4.06 7.97
C TYR A 212 -8.35 -5.26 8.54
N ASN A 213 -7.67 -6.36 8.86
CA ASN A 213 -8.33 -7.56 9.39
C ASN A 213 -9.11 -7.28 10.69
N ASN A 214 -8.53 -6.45 11.56
CA ASN A 214 -9.08 -6.12 12.87
C ASN A 214 -10.09 -4.97 12.84
N THR A 215 -9.98 -4.05 11.88
CA THR A 215 -10.78 -2.81 11.86
C THR A 215 -11.85 -2.78 10.77
N ARG A 216 -11.62 -3.53 9.68
CA ARG A 216 -12.40 -3.43 8.42
C ARG A 216 -12.51 -2.00 7.92
N SER A 217 -11.49 -1.17 8.17
CA SER A 217 -11.45 0.24 7.81
C SER A 217 -10.31 0.47 6.83
N VAL A 218 -10.68 0.76 5.57
CA VAL A 218 -9.72 1.23 4.56
C VAL A 218 -9.16 2.59 4.99
N PHE A 219 -9.97 3.45 5.62
CA PHE A 219 -9.53 4.74 6.13
C PHE A 219 -8.35 4.63 7.11
N LEU A 220 -8.38 3.67 8.05
CA LEU A 220 -7.22 3.44 8.93
C LEU A 220 -6.00 2.88 8.18
N CYS A 221 -6.20 2.12 7.11
CA CYS A 221 -5.10 1.66 6.25
C CYS A 221 -4.46 2.85 5.51
N ILE A 222 -5.28 3.76 4.99
CA ILE A 222 -4.84 5.03 4.40
C ILE A 222 -4.03 5.82 5.42
N LEU A 223 -4.57 6.03 6.63
CA LEU A 223 -3.89 6.77 7.69
C LEU A 223 -2.55 6.14 8.09
N PHE A 224 -2.51 4.81 8.24
CA PHE A 224 -1.26 4.11 8.55
C PHE A 224 -0.23 4.31 7.43
N HIS A 225 -0.63 4.08 6.18
CA HIS A 225 0.25 4.27 5.03
C HIS A 225 0.75 5.73 4.96
N THR A 226 -0.14 6.71 5.19
CA THR A 226 0.24 8.12 5.27
C THR A 226 1.25 8.40 6.36
N MET A 227 1.01 7.91 7.57
CA MET A 227 1.92 8.11 8.70
C MET A 227 3.24 7.39 8.50
N PHE A 228 3.23 6.25 7.81
CA PHE A 228 4.43 5.50 7.46
C PHE A 228 5.31 6.27 6.47
N ASN A 229 4.73 6.77 5.38
CA ASN A 229 5.47 7.57 4.39
C ASN A 229 5.92 8.92 4.97
N LEU A 230 5.06 9.57 5.78
CA LEU A 230 5.43 10.82 6.45
C LEU A 230 6.60 10.60 7.42
N SER A 231 6.53 9.57 8.26
CA SER A 231 7.61 9.26 9.21
C SER A 231 8.91 8.91 8.50
N ALA A 232 8.85 8.16 7.40
CA ALA A 232 10.00 7.91 6.54
C ALA A 232 10.61 9.23 6.03
N GLY A 233 9.78 10.15 5.52
CA GLY A 233 10.23 11.44 5.03
C GLY A 233 10.82 12.35 6.12
N LEU A 234 10.31 12.26 7.36
CA LEU A 234 10.78 13.07 8.48
C LEU A 234 12.12 12.60 9.05
N PHE A 235 12.30 11.29 9.19
CA PHE A 235 13.36 10.72 10.04
C PHE A 235 14.41 9.93 9.25
N ALA A 236 14.04 9.23 8.16
CA ALA A 236 14.98 8.35 7.47
C ALA A 236 16.16 9.13 6.86
N PRO A 237 17.41 8.95 7.34
CA PRO A 237 18.56 9.70 6.83
C PRO A 237 18.85 9.37 5.37
N SER A 238 18.74 8.08 5.03
CA SER A 238 18.76 7.59 3.65
C SER A 238 18.18 6.18 3.56
N LEU A 239 17.21 5.98 2.68
CA LEU A 239 16.68 4.65 2.36
C LEU A 239 17.58 3.87 1.37
N THR A 240 18.61 4.52 0.80
CA THR A 240 19.61 3.85 -0.04
C THR A 240 20.83 3.37 0.76
N ASP A 241 20.98 3.82 2.00
CA ASP A 241 21.99 3.30 2.93
C ASP A 241 21.63 1.86 3.32
N LEU A 242 22.52 0.92 3.01
CA LEU A 242 22.28 -0.50 3.23
C LEU A 242 22.18 -0.84 4.73
N THR A 243 22.97 -0.20 5.58
CA THR A 243 22.93 -0.44 7.03
C THR A 243 21.59 0.05 7.60
N TYR A 244 21.16 1.25 7.22
CA TYR A 244 19.85 1.77 7.63
C TYR A 244 18.70 0.89 7.13
N GLY A 245 18.74 0.48 5.86
CA GLY A 245 17.75 -0.42 5.27
C GLY A 245 17.66 -1.77 6.00
N MET A 246 18.79 -2.34 6.41
CA MET A 246 18.83 -3.59 7.19
C MET A 246 18.24 -3.41 8.60
N ILE A 247 18.50 -2.28 9.27
CA ILE A 247 17.90 -1.95 10.57
C ILE A 247 16.38 -1.89 10.45
N LEU A 248 15.85 -1.20 9.44
CA LEU A 248 14.41 -1.12 9.18
C LEU A 248 13.78 -2.50 9.02
N ILE A 249 14.40 -3.37 8.21
CA ILE A 249 13.92 -4.74 7.99
C ILE A 249 13.93 -5.55 9.31
N ILE A 250 15.02 -5.50 10.07
CA ILE A 250 15.15 -6.24 11.33
C ILE A 250 14.07 -5.82 12.33
N ILE A 251 13.89 -4.50 12.53
CA ILE A 251 12.85 -3.98 13.44
C ILE A 251 11.47 -4.38 12.96
N LEU A 252 11.18 -4.24 11.66
CA LEU A 252 9.87 -4.51 11.08
C LEU A 252 9.48 -5.98 11.24
N TYR A 253 10.39 -6.89 10.92
CA TYR A 253 10.13 -8.32 11.08
C TYR A 253 10.15 -8.79 12.53
N GLY A 254 10.95 -8.15 13.40
CA GLY A 254 10.86 -8.34 14.84
C GLY A 254 9.47 -7.96 15.39
N LEU A 255 8.95 -6.79 14.97
CA LEU A 255 7.59 -6.35 15.28
C LEU A 255 6.55 -7.34 14.77
N ILE A 256 6.66 -7.79 13.52
CA ILE A 256 5.74 -8.78 12.94
C ILE A 256 5.75 -10.06 13.78
N VAL A 257 6.93 -10.59 14.13
CA VAL A 257 7.03 -11.78 15.00
C VAL A 257 6.33 -11.54 16.35
N ILE A 258 6.56 -10.39 16.99
CA ILE A 258 5.87 -10.03 18.25
C ILE A 258 4.35 -10.00 18.06
N LEU A 259 3.85 -9.36 17.00
CA LEU A 259 2.42 -9.34 16.68
C LEU A 259 1.88 -10.76 16.51
N PHE A 260 2.61 -11.64 15.83
CA PHE A 260 2.21 -13.04 15.62
C PHE A 260 2.29 -13.91 16.87
N LEU A 261 3.15 -13.58 17.83
CA LEU A 261 3.30 -14.33 19.09
C LEU A 261 2.31 -13.88 20.17
N PHE A 262 1.99 -12.59 20.25
CA PHE A 262 1.23 -12.01 21.36
C PHE A 262 -0.21 -11.61 21.02
N HIS A 263 -0.60 -11.59 19.74
CA HIS A 263 -1.99 -11.40 19.36
C HIS A 263 -2.68 -12.75 19.16
N ASP A 264 -3.91 -12.87 19.68
CA ASP A 264 -4.67 -14.11 19.66
C ASP A 264 -4.74 -14.67 18.23
N LYS A 265 -4.54 -15.98 18.07
CA LYS A 265 -4.60 -16.65 16.75
C LYS A 265 -5.87 -16.25 16.00
N GLU A 266 -6.97 -15.99 16.70
CA GLU A 266 -8.22 -15.52 16.10
C GLU A 266 -8.12 -14.16 15.36
N THR A 267 -7.29 -13.23 15.82
CA THR A 267 -7.11 -11.89 15.21
C THR A 267 -6.15 -11.87 14.03
N LEU A 268 -5.42 -12.97 13.80
CA LEU A 268 -4.44 -13.14 12.71
C LEU A 268 -4.83 -14.25 11.72
N ILE A 269 -5.74 -15.16 12.10
CA ILE A 269 -6.04 -16.37 11.31
C ILE A 269 -7.46 -16.38 10.74
N ARG A 270 -8.41 -15.53 11.19
CA ARG A 270 -9.80 -15.65 10.72
C ARG A 270 -10.02 -15.19 9.28
N SER A 271 -9.93 -16.14 8.34
CA SER A 271 -10.93 -16.29 7.29
C SER A 271 -12.24 -16.66 7.98
N LYS A 272 -13.19 -15.72 8.04
CA LYS A 272 -14.50 -15.98 8.66
C LYS A 272 -15.38 -16.76 7.67
N ASN A 273 -15.11 -18.06 7.52
CA ASN A 273 -16.14 -19.01 7.11
C ASN A 273 -17.07 -19.27 8.31
N SER A 274 -17.99 -18.34 8.60
CA SER A 274 -19.21 -18.57 9.39
C SER A 274 -20.06 -17.30 9.57
N SER A 275 -20.61 -16.76 8.47
CA SER A 275 -21.91 -16.04 8.49
C SER A 275 -22.46 -15.77 7.07
N ILE A 276 -22.31 -16.72 6.15
CA ILE A 276 -23.19 -16.82 4.97
C ILE A 276 -23.72 -18.25 4.97
N SER A 277 -24.52 -18.58 5.99
CA SER A 277 -25.50 -19.65 5.89
C SER A 277 -26.83 -18.97 5.59
N ASN A 278 -27.38 -19.26 4.42
CA ASN A 278 -28.81 -19.14 4.09
C ASN A 278 -29.40 -17.73 4.12
N ALA A 279 -29.13 -16.96 3.06
CA ALA A 279 -30.09 -15.96 2.57
C ALA A 279 -30.43 -16.34 1.11
N SER A 280 -31.38 -17.26 1.00
CA SER A 280 -32.33 -17.42 -0.12
C SER A 280 -31.80 -17.12 -1.53
N PHE A 281 -31.25 -18.15 -2.18
CA PHE A 281 -31.73 -18.45 -3.52
C PHE A 281 -33.15 -19.02 -3.34
N SER A 282 -34.15 -18.16 -3.35
CA SER A 282 -35.50 -18.61 -3.66
C SER A 282 -35.49 -18.97 -5.13
N GLU A 283 -35.55 -20.26 -5.41
CA GLU A 283 -36.25 -20.77 -6.57
C GLU A 283 -37.60 -20.04 -6.67
N GLY A 284 -37.84 -19.45 -7.83
CA GLY A 284 -39.11 -18.87 -8.21
C GLY A 284 -39.30 -19.24 -9.67
N ASP A 285 -40.12 -20.27 -9.85
CA ASP A 285 -40.83 -20.76 -11.04
C ASP A 285 -40.79 -19.89 -12.31
#